data_AF-A0A662PVB8-F1
#
_entry.id   AF-A0A662PVB8-F1
#
_cell.length_a   1.000
_cell.length_b   1.000
_cell.length_c   1.000
_cell.angle_alpha   90.00
_cell.angle_beta   90.00
_cell.angle_gamma   90.00
#
_symmetry.space_group_name_H-M   'P 1'
#
loop_
_entity.id
_entity.type
_entity.pdbx_description
1 polymer ?
#
loop_
_entity_poly.entity_id
_entity_poly.type
_entity_poly.pdbx_seq_one_letter_code
_entity_poly.pdbx_strand_id
1 'polypeptide(L)'
;IWKAGDKKGAKVPRIINENRDIRYYNAFCLKFAAGENLINLKGLAERFIVIQMVEGQPEKDHYDQEDLDRFMDIRRKLLLWRCDKLLDPKLTYDFDLPWLRGRMRELYLPLLTVVRDTTYYQVLEEFVRRKVEERIEAKRNSLEGFLTKIVAFLIEERETYEIPFIDIWARIKEELDIAEPPTKPDRLETDAYGVLTKQKVGRRLREVLGSQIKREWSKGKAMVIHIFDPQKLEKALRRFSLTDLTDLTDSQKAEADEPPSKSPEKPEIEGHEEGDHALENGKIGNSVRYLNLSEVVEDAQA
;
A
#
# COMPACT_ATOMS: atom_id res chain seq x y z
N ILE A 1 16.75 6.10 4.81
CA ILE A 1 17.06 4.91 5.63
C ILE A 1 15.89 3.92 5.67
N TRP A 2 14.70 4.33 6.13
CA TRP A 2 13.56 3.43 6.34
C TRP A 2 12.99 2.78 5.08
N LYS A 3 13.07 3.44 3.92
CA LYS A 3 12.63 2.88 2.62
C LYS A 3 13.53 1.76 2.09
N ALA A 4 14.81 1.79 2.46
CA ALA A 4 15.83 0.87 1.95
C ALA A 4 16.11 -0.28 2.93
N GLY A 5 15.53 -0.25 4.14
CA GLY A 5 15.87 -1.18 5.21
C GLY A 5 15.53 -2.63 4.94
N ASP A 6 14.43 -2.86 4.21
CA ASP A 6 13.87 -4.20 4.02
C ASP A 6 14.38 -4.86 2.73
N LYS A 7 15.26 -4.19 1.99
CA LYS A 7 15.81 -4.67 0.72
C LYS A 7 17.25 -5.12 0.89
N LYS A 8 17.50 -6.41 0.62
CA LYS A 8 18.85 -6.99 0.60
C LYS A 8 19.74 -6.22 -0.39
N GLY A 9 20.94 -5.83 0.06
CA GLY A 9 21.91 -5.09 -0.76
C GLY A 9 21.57 -3.62 -1.03
N ALA A 10 20.45 -3.10 -0.52
CA ALA A 10 20.10 -1.70 -0.73
C ALA A 10 21.05 -0.77 0.04
N LYS A 11 21.46 0.29 -0.65
CA LYS A 11 22.35 1.31 -0.10
C LYS A 11 21.63 2.63 0.08
N VAL A 12 22.09 3.42 1.05
CA VAL A 12 21.59 4.77 1.32
C VAL A 12 22.74 5.75 1.11
N PRO A 13 22.55 6.76 0.24
CA PRO A 13 23.54 7.82 0.08
C PRO A 13 23.57 8.73 1.31
N ARG A 14 24.77 9.16 1.68
CA ARG A 14 25.06 10.11 2.76
C ARG A 14 26.07 11.12 2.26
N ILE A 15 25.76 12.39 2.49
CA ILE A 15 26.71 13.48 2.32
C ILE A 15 27.50 13.56 3.62
N ILE A 16 28.82 13.42 3.54
CA ILE A 16 29.67 13.37 4.74
C ILE A 16 30.30 14.74 5.02
N ASN A 17 30.62 15.48 3.96
CA ASN A 17 31.37 16.72 4.05
C ASN A 17 30.65 17.85 3.29
N GLU A 18 31.02 19.10 3.59
CA GLU A 18 30.55 20.31 2.89
C GLU A 18 30.82 20.27 1.38
N ASN A 19 31.86 19.54 0.97
CA ASN A 19 32.21 19.26 -0.43
C ASN A 19 31.22 18.34 -1.16
N ARG A 20 30.12 17.93 -0.49
CA ARG A 20 29.05 17.09 -1.04
C ARG A 20 29.47 15.69 -1.48
N ASP A 21 30.54 15.14 -0.90
CA ASP A 21 30.94 13.75 -1.16
C ASP A 21 29.84 12.76 -0.76
N ILE A 22 29.33 12.03 -1.75
CA ILE A 22 28.27 11.04 -1.55
C ILE A 22 28.90 9.67 -1.31
N ARG A 23 28.72 9.12 -0.10
CA ARG A 23 29.04 7.71 0.18
C ARG A 23 27.78 6.88 0.37
N TYR A 24 27.86 5.64 -0.06
CA TYR A 24 26.78 4.68 -0.02
C TYR A 24 26.98 3.69 1.11
N TYR A 25 26.04 3.65 2.04
CA TYR A 25 26.07 2.75 3.19
C TYR A 25 25.01 1.67 3.06
N ASN A 26 25.32 0.45 3.46
CA ASN A 26 24.32 -0.63 3.51
C ASN A 26 23.21 -0.27 4.49
N ALA A 27 21.97 -0.39 4.06
CA ALA A 27 20.80 0.03 4.84
C ALA A 27 20.27 -1.06 5.79
N PHE A 28 20.86 -2.26 5.75
CA PHE A 28 20.33 -3.46 6.40
C PHE A 28 20.76 -3.53 7.86
N CYS A 29 19.90 -3.03 8.74
CA CYS A 29 19.96 -3.22 10.18
C CYS A 29 18.54 -3.19 10.75
N LEU A 30 18.35 -3.84 11.90
CA LEU A 30 17.16 -3.65 12.72
C LEU A 30 17.13 -2.19 13.19
N LYS A 31 15.97 -1.55 13.13
CA LYS A 31 15.83 -0.13 13.44
C LYS A 31 14.66 0.06 14.38
N PHE A 32 14.92 0.84 15.42
CA PHE A 32 13.93 1.24 16.41
C PHE A 32 13.73 2.75 16.31
N ALA A 33 12.50 3.18 16.55
CA ALA A 33 12.17 4.57 16.79
C ALA A 33 11.34 4.61 18.07
N ALA A 34 11.68 5.53 18.97
CA ALA A 34 10.97 5.76 20.21
C ALA A 34 10.55 7.24 20.24
N GLY A 35 9.34 7.49 20.73
CA GLY A 35 8.78 8.82 20.86
C GLY A 35 7.37 8.74 21.43
N GLU A 36 6.95 9.80 22.11
CA GLU A 36 5.60 9.90 22.69
C GLU A 36 4.54 10.04 21.60
N ASN A 37 4.86 10.80 20.54
CA ASN A 37 3.96 11.05 19.44
C ASN A 37 4.18 10.06 18.31
N LEU A 38 3.08 9.52 17.77
CA LEU A 38 3.12 8.67 16.59
C LEU A 38 3.46 9.48 15.34
N ILE A 39 4.06 8.80 14.37
CA ILE A 39 4.40 9.40 13.07
C ILE A 39 3.11 9.69 12.31
N ASN A 40 2.81 10.97 12.07
CA ASN A 40 1.61 11.40 11.35
C ASN A 40 1.68 11.11 9.83
N LEU A 41 2.89 10.96 9.28
CA LEU A 41 3.07 10.66 7.86
C LEU A 41 2.65 9.22 7.56
N LYS A 42 1.44 9.03 7.02
CA LYS A 42 0.83 7.72 6.72
C LYS A 42 1.78 6.74 6.03
N GLY A 43 2.45 7.15 4.95
CA GLY A 43 3.35 6.27 4.19
C GLY A 43 4.60 5.83 4.93
N LEU A 44 5.02 6.58 5.96
CA LEU A 44 6.09 6.20 6.86
C LEU A 44 5.55 5.36 8.02
N ALA A 45 4.43 5.75 8.63
CA ALA A 45 3.78 5.04 9.73
C ALA A 45 3.45 3.59 9.39
N GLU A 46 3.01 3.31 8.16
CA GLU A 46 2.72 1.96 7.66
C GLU A 46 3.93 1.00 7.64
N ARG A 47 5.14 1.51 7.94
CA ARG A 47 6.40 0.77 7.99
C ARG A 47 6.84 0.42 9.40
N PHE A 48 6.13 0.88 10.42
CA PHE A 48 6.44 0.61 11.81
C PHE A 48 5.47 -0.42 12.37
N ILE A 49 6.01 -1.30 13.22
CA ILE A 49 5.21 -2.05 14.18
C ILE A 49 5.15 -1.15 15.40
N VAL A 50 3.95 -0.64 15.70
CA VAL A 50 3.75 0.25 16.84
C VAL A 50 3.46 -0.61 18.07
N ILE A 51 4.31 -0.48 19.07
CA ILE A 51 4.13 -1.09 20.39
C ILE A 51 3.95 0.08 21.36
N GLN A 52 2.74 0.20 21.91
CA GLN A 52 2.48 1.19 22.96
C GLN A 52 3.02 0.63 24.27
N MET A 53 3.89 1.40 24.91
CA MET A 53 4.43 1.06 26.22
C MET A 53 3.66 1.85 27.28
N VAL A 54 3.39 1.22 28.43
CA VAL A 54 2.85 1.89 29.61
C VAL A 54 4.03 2.34 30.47
N GLU A 55 3.88 3.45 31.18
CA GLU A 55 4.88 3.91 32.14
C GLU A 55 5.15 2.79 33.16
N GLY A 56 6.42 2.40 33.25
CA GLY A 56 6.89 1.38 34.19
C GLY A 56 7.85 1.99 35.21
N GLN A 57 8.03 1.30 36.32
CA GLN A 57 9.06 1.63 37.30
C GLN A 57 10.25 0.70 37.08
N PRO A 58 11.33 1.17 36.40
CA PRO A 58 12.51 0.34 36.18
C PRO A 58 13.21 0.03 37.51
N GLU A 59 13.68 -1.20 37.67
CA GLU A 59 14.52 -1.57 38.82
C GLU A 59 15.88 -0.86 38.79
N LYS A 60 16.32 -0.43 37.60
CA LYS A 60 17.61 0.20 37.35
C LYS A 60 17.52 1.25 36.24
N ASP A 61 17.96 2.46 36.55
CA ASP A 61 17.92 3.62 35.63
C ASP A 61 19.19 3.81 34.78
N HIS A 62 20.26 3.07 35.07
CA HIS A 62 21.53 3.17 34.34
C HIS A 62 22.17 1.80 34.15
N TYR A 63 22.99 1.68 33.10
CA TYR A 63 23.78 0.48 32.86
C TYR A 63 25.10 0.53 33.64
N ASP A 64 25.51 -0.59 34.22
CA ASP A 64 26.84 -0.75 34.83
C ASP A 64 27.73 -1.67 34.00
N GLN A 65 28.93 -1.97 34.52
CA GLN A 65 29.88 -2.82 33.82
C GLN A 65 29.36 -4.25 33.62
N GLU A 66 28.61 -4.80 34.57
CA GLU A 66 28.01 -6.13 34.45
C GLU A 66 26.99 -6.19 33.31
N ASP A 67 26.14 -5.14 33.18
CA ASP A 67 25.23 -5.01 32.05
C ASP A 67 25.97 -4.95 30.72
N LEU A 68 27.06 -4.18 30.65
CA LEU A 68 27.86 -4.06 29.43
C LEU A 68 28.48 -5.41 29.03
N ASP A 69 28.99 -6.16 30.00
CA ASP A 69 29.57 -7.49 29.77
C ASP A 69 28.48 -8.48 29.31
N ARG A 70 27.29 -8.41 29.90
CA ARG A 70 26.11 -9.18 29.46
C ARG A 70 25.69 -8.82 28.04
N PHE A 71 25.68 -7.53 27.68
CA PHE A 71 25.36 -7.10 26.31
C PHE A 71 26.38 -7.62 25.30
N MET A 72 27.66 -7.65 25.67
CA MET A 72 28.72 -8.21 24.83
C MET A 72 28.55 -9.72 24.62
N ASP A 73 28.13 -10.46 25.65
CA ASP A 73 27.81 -11.88 25.51
C ASP A 73 26.60 -12.13 24.61
N ILE A 74 25.50 -11.38 24.81
CA ILE A 74 24.31 -11.43 23.94
C ILE A 74 24.71 -11.12 22.49
N ARG A 75 25.49 -10.06 22.27
CA ARG A 75 25.98 -9.67 20.94
C ARG A 75 26.79 -10.79 20.28
N ARG A 76 27.67 -11.45 21.05
CA ARG A 76 28.45 -12.60 20.57
C ARG A 76 27.53 -13.75 20.15
N LYS A 77 26.56 -14.11 20.98
CA LYS A 77 25.58 -15.17 20.68
C LYS A 77 24.77 -14.86 19.43
N LEU A 78 24.27 -13.63 19.29
CA LEU A 78 23.54 -13.19 18.10
C LEU A 78 24.39 -13.19 16.84
N LEU A 79 25.69 -12.84 16.94
CA LEU A 79 26.61 -12.91 15.81
C LEU A 79 26.84 -14.37 15.38
N LEU A 80 27.09 -15.28 16.33
CA LEU A 80 27.25 -16.70 16.04
C LEU A 80 25.99 -17.29 15.40
N TRP A 81 24.82 -16.99 15.95
CA TRP A 81 23.53 -17.39 15.39
C TRP A 81 23.35 -16.85 13.96
N ARG A 82 23.71 -15.59 13.71
CA ARG A 82 23.66 -15.02 12.36
C ARG A 82 24.59 -15.75 11.40
N CYS A 83 25.80 -16.10 11.81
CA CYS A 83 26.75 -16.85 10.96
C CYS A 83 26.21 -18.26 10.64
N ASP A 84 25.68 -18.97 11.64
CA ASP A 84 25.04 -20.27 11.48
C ASP A 84 23.87 -20.20 10.48
N LYS A 85 22.96 -19.24 10.68
CA LYS A 85 21.75 -19.10 9.88
C LYS A 85 21.93 -18.46 8.52
N LEU A 86 23.00 -17.69 8.30
CA LEU A 86 23.30 -17.11 6.97
C LEU A 86 23.58 -18.20 5.93
N LEU A 87 24.10 -19.34 6.38
CA LEU A 87 24.45 -20.48 5.53
C LEU A 87 23.35 -21.54 5.47
N ASP A 88 22.28 -21.40 6.26
CA ASP A 88 21.19 -22.37 6.37
C ASP A 88 20.13 -22.13 5.27
N PRO A 89 20.01 -23.02 4.27
CA PRO A 89 19.01 -22.89 3.21
C PRO A 89 17.58 -23.01 3.75
N LYS A 90 17.36 -23.77 4.84
CA LYS A 90 16.02 -24.04 5.39
C LYS A 90 15.38 -22.80 5.98
N LEU A 91 16.19 -21.81 6.38
CA LEU A 91 15.72 -20.54 6.87
C LEU A 91 15.11 -19.66 5.76
N THR A 92 15.44 -19.94 4.50
CA THR A 92 15.11 -19.07 3.35
C THR A 92 14.04 -19.65 2.43
N TYR A 93 14.00 -20.98 2.25
CA TYR A 93 13.19 -21.60 1.19
C TYR A 93 11.90 -22.30 1.67
N ASP A 94 11.82 -22.76 2.92
CA ASP A 94 10.69 -23.58 3.41
C ASP A 94 9.67 -22.82 4.26
N PHE A 95 9.50 -21.52 4.00
CA PHE A 95 8.63 -20.67 4.80
C PHE A 95 7.65 -19.91 3.90
N ASP A 96 6.73 -20.67 3.28
CA ASP A 96 5.67 -20.10 2.46
C ASP A 96 4.40 -19.84 3.28
N LEU A 97 4.01 -18.57 3.33
CA LEU A 97 2.82 -18.10 4.01
C LEU A 97 1.98 -17.33 2.98
N PRO A 98 1.10 -18.01 2.23
CA PRO A 98 0.36 -17.38 1.12
C PRO A 98 -0.57 -16.26 1.58
N TRP A 99 -1.01 -16.29 2.84
CA TRP A 99 -1.84 -15.25 3.47
C TRP A 99 -1.01 -14.01 3.88
N LEU A 100 0.32 -14.12 3.99
CA LEU A 100 1.20 -13.02 4.38
C LEU A 100 1.89 -12.44 3.15
N ARG A 101 1.36 -11.32 2.62
CA ARG A 101 1.83 -10.70 1.38
C ARG A 101 2.27 -9.24 1.53
N GLY A 102 3.01 -8.76 0.53
CA GLY A 102 3.41 -7.37 0.40
C GLY A 102 4.11 -6.83 1.64
N ARG A 103 3.68 -5.65 2.11
CA ARG A 103 4.33 -4.96 3.24
C ARG A 103 4.29 -5.74 4.55
N MET A 104 3.21 -6.47 4.82
CA MET A 104 3.10 -7.28 6.04
C MET A 104 4.12 -8.41 6.03
N ARG A 105 4.35 -9.03 4.87
CA ARG A 105 5.43 -10.02 4.70
C ARG A 105 6.79 -9.43 4.99
N GLU A 106 7.11 -8.27 4.42
CA GLU A 106 8.39 -7.60 4.66
C GLU A 106 8.65 -7.33 6.16
N LEU A 107 7.60 -6.99 6.92
CA LEU A 107 7.71 -6.66 8.35
C LEU A 107 7.77 -7.90 9.25
N TYR A 108 6.91 -8.89 9.02
CA TYR A 108 6.69 -9.98 9.97
C TYR A 108 7.37 -11.29 9.57
N LEU A 109 7.66 -11.51 8.29
CA LEU A 109 8.34 -12.73 7.84
C LEU A 109 9.66 -12.94 8.60
N PRO A 110 10.56 -11.94 8.73
CA PRO A 110 11.81 -12.15 9.46
C PRO A 110 11.59 -12.53 10.92
N LEU A 111 10.56 -11.96 11.57
CA LEU A 111 10.25 -12.27 12.97
C LEU A 111 9.74 -13.70 13.12
N LEU A 112 8.79 -14.10 12.27
CA LEU A 112 8.24 -15.47 12.24
C LEU A 112 9.33 -16.51 11.95
N THR A 113 10.27 -16.18 11.05
CA THR A 113 11.41 -17.03 10.75
C THR A 113 12.35 -17.21 11.95
N VAL A 114 12.64 -16.14 12.69
CA VAL A 114 13.50 -16.21 13.88
C VAL A 114 12.88 -17.07 15.00
N VAL A 115 11.56 -16.96 15.18
CA VAL A 115 10.85 -17.68 16.26
C VAL A 115 10.29 -19.04 15.84
N ARG A 116 10.55 -19.49 14.62
CA ARG A 116 9.96 -20.70 13.99
C ARG A 116 10.01 -21.92 14.88
N ASP A 117 11.17 -22.21 15.44
CA ASP A 117 11.41 -23.43 16.24
C ASP A 117 11.24 -23.16 17.75
N THR A 118 10.56 -22.08 18.12
CA THR A 118 10.31 -21.69 19.51
C THR A 118 8.83 -21.87 19.86
N THR A 119 8.55 -22.02 21.16
CA THR A 119 7.17 -22.10 21.67
C THR A 119 6.34 -20.84 21.40
N TYR A 120 6.99 -19.71 21.08
CA TYR A 120 6.33 -18.43 20.80
C TYR A 120 5.82 -18.30 19.36
N TYR A 121 6.11 -19.28 18.49
CA TYR A 121 5.74 -19.20 17.08
C TYR A 121 4.23 -18.99 16.89
N GLN A 122 3.41 -19.84 17.53
CA GLN A 122 1.95 -19.78 17.41
C GLN A 122 1.39 -18.44 17.90
N VAL A 123 1.89 -17.95 19.03
CA VAL A 123 1.50 -16.65 19.60
C VAL A 123 1.79 -15.51 18.63
N LEU A 124 2.99 -15.50 18.02
CA LEU A 124 3.34 -14.48 17.04
C LEU A 124 2.53 -14.64 15.75
N GLU A 125 2.31 -15.87 15.25
CA GLU A 125 1.52 -16.10 14.04
C GLU A 125 0.08 -15.59 14.20
N GLU A 126 -0.59 -15.91 15.31
CA GLU A 126 -1.95 -15.44 15.61
C GLU A 126 -2.00 -13.91 15.68
N PHE A 127 -1.02 -13.29 16.36
CA PHE A 127 -0.90 -11.84 16.39
C PHE A 127 -0.78 -11.25 14.98
N VAL A 128 0.08 -11.82 14.13
CA VAL A 128 0.32 -11.35 12.76
C VAL A 128 -0.93 -11.52 11.91
N ARG A 129 -1.64 -12.65 12.02
CA ARG A 129 -2.91 -12.90 11.31
C ARG A 129 -3.94 -11.84 11.67
N ARG A 130 -4.14 -11.57 12.95
CA ARG A 130 -5.03 -10.49 13.40
C ARG A 130 -4.62 -9.13 12.83
N LYS A 131 -3.32 -8.81 12.79
CA LYS A 131 -2.84 -7.56 12.17
C LYS A 131 -3.05 -7.50 10.65
N VAL A 132 -2.99 -8.63 9.96
CA VAL A 132 -3.33 -8.71 8.53
C VAL A 132 -4.82 -8.47 8.34
N GLU A 133 -5.67 -9.12 9.13
CA GLU A 133 -7.12 -8.98 9.13
C GLU A 133 -7.54 -7.52 9.39
N GLU A 134 -7.07 -6.91 10.48
CA GLU A 134 -7.32 -5.50 10.83
C GLU A 134 -6.98 -4.57 9.66
N ARG A 135 -5.89 -4.87 8.91
CA ARG A 135 -5.46 -4.05 7.77
C ARG A 135 -6.31 -4.28 6.52
N ILE A 136 -6.78 -5.50 6.29
CA ILE A 136 -7.73 -5.81 5.22
C ILE A 136 -9.04 -5.08 5.50
N GLU A 137 -9.54 -5.20 6.73
CA GLU A 137 -10.78 -4.57 7.17
C GLU A 137 -10.70 -3.04 7.10
N ALA A 138 -9.60 -2.43 7.57
CA ALA A 138 -9.39 -0.99 7.45
C ALA A 138 -9.35 -0.49 6.00
N LYS A 139 -8.91 -1.32 5.05
CA LYS A 139 -8.95 -0.99 3.62
C LYS A 139 -10.36 -1.13 3.07
N ARG A 140 -11.06 -2.23 3.37
CA ARG A 140 -12.45 -2.46 2.96
C ARG A 140 -13.35 -1.32 3.44
N ASN A 141 -13.19 -0.95 4.71
CA ASN A 141 -13.97 0.10 5.36
C ASN A 141 -13.48 1.52 5.10
N SER A 142 -12.39 1.71 4.34
CA SER A 142 -12.01 3.05 3.89
C SER A 142 -13.06 3.62 2.93
N LEU A 143 -13.18 4.94 2.84
CA LEU A 143 -14.11 5.58 1.90
C LEU A 143 -13.88 5.07 0.48
N GLU A 144 -12.62 4.89 0.10
CA GLU A 144 -12.26 4.36 -1.21
C GLU A 144 -12.69 2.90 -1.41
N GLY A 145 -12.54 2.04 -0.40
CA GLY A 145 -13.03 0.66 -0.43
C GLY A 145 -14.55 0.60 -0.52
N PHE A 146 -15.24 1.41 0.28
CA PHE A 146 -16.69 1.55 0.27
C PHE A 146 -17.24 2.01 -1.09
N LEU A 147 -16.63 3.03 -1.70
CA LEU A 147 -17.03 3.48 -3.05
C LEU A 147 -16.76 2.42 -4.12
N THR A 148 -15.65 1.67 -3.99
CA THR A 148 -15.34 0.57 -4.91
C THR A 148 -16.40 -0.53 -4.83
N LYS A 149 -16.81 -0.90 -3.61
CA LYS A 149 -17.90 -1.86 -3.34
C LYS A 149 -19.21 -1.40 -4.04
N ILE A 150 -19.64 -0.17 -3.80
CA ILE A 150 -20.87 0.38 -4.38
C ILE A 150 -20.83 0.37 -5.91
N VAL A 151 -19.73 0.81 -6.51
CA VAL A 151 -19.60 0.84 -7.97
C VAL A 151 -19.63 -0.57 -8.54
N ALA A 152 -18.97 -1.54 -7.91
CA ALA A 152 -18.99 -2.93 -8.36
C ALA A 152 -20.41 -3.52 -8.33
N PHE A 153 -21.16 -3.30 -7.24
CA PHE A 153 -22.56 -3.73 -7.17
C PHE A 153 -23.45 -3.07 -8.23
N LEU A 154 -23.27 -1.78 -8.49
CA LEU A 154 -24.07 -1.08 -9.51
C LEU A 154 -23.75 -1.56 -10.94
N ILE A 155 -22.51 -1.96 -11.21
CA ILE A 155 -22.11 -2.54 -12.50
C ILE A 155 -22.68 -3.95 -12.64
N GLU A 156 -22.70 -4.73 -11.57
CA GLU A 156 -23.32 -6.06 -11.54
C GLU A 156 -24.84 -5.97 -11.77
N GLU A 157 -25.53 -5.09 -11.04
CA GLU A 157 -26.99 -4.93 -11.14
C GLU A 157 -27.47 -4.41 -12.52
N ARG A 158 -26.62 -3.66 -13.23
CA ARG A 158 -27.00 -2.99 -14.49
C ARG A 158 -26.29 -3.52 -15.72
N GLU A 159 -25.34 -4.43 -15.55
CA GLU A 159 -24.52 -5.02 -16.61
C GLU A 159 -23.84 -3.95 -17.50
N THR A 160 -23.48 -2.80 -16.93
CA THR A 160 -22.86 -1.70 -17.68
C THR A 160 -21.80 -0.98 -16.84
N TYR A 161 -20.73 -0.57 -17.50
CA TYR A 161 -19.67 0.25 -16.91
C TYR A 161 -19.97 1.76 -16.95
N GLU A 162 -21.13 2.15 -17.52
CA GLU A 162 -21.62 3.52 -17.52
C GLU A 162 -22.64 3.73 -16.40
N ILE A 163 -22.17 4.24 -15.25
CA ILE A 163 -23.02 4.43 -14.08
C ILE A 163 -23.31 5.92 -13.87
N PRO A 164 -24.59 6.33 -13.84
CA PRO A 164 -24.93 7.69 -13.47
C PRO A 164 -24.57 8.04 -12.03
N PHE A 165 -24.04 9.24 -11.82
CA PHE A 165 -23.63 9.69 -10.49
C PHE A 165 -24.79 9.69 -9.49
N ILE A 166 -26.02 9.96 -9.95
CA ILE A 166 -27.20 9.97 -9.08
C ILE A 166 -27.48 8.59 -8.47
N ASP A 167 -27.20 7.52 -9.21
CA ASP A 167 -27.39 6.14 -8.76
C ASP A 167 -26.34 5.76 -7.73
N ILE A 168 -25.07 6.14 -7.98
CA ILE A 168 -23.99 6.00 -7.00
C ILE A 168 -24.35 6.74 -5.71
N TRP A 169 -24.83 7.98 -5.83
CA TRP A 169 -25.22 8.79 -4.67
C TRP A 169 -26.43 8.20 -3.93
N ALA A 170 -27.40 7.63 -4.64
CA ALA A 170 -28.54 6.95 -4.03
C ALA A 170 -28.09 5.70 -3.25
N ARG A 171 -27.25 4.86 -3.84
CA ARG A 171 -26.72 3.64 -3.20
C ARG A 171 -25.87 3.94 -1.97
N ILE A 172 -25.10 5.05 -1.99
CA ILE A 172 -24.37 5.54 -0.80
C ILE A 172 -25.33 5.83 0.35
N LYS A 173 -26.47 6.46 0.08
CA LYS A 173 -27.45 6.81 1.12
C LYS A 173 -28.14 5.58 1.70
N GLU A 174 -28.45 4.62 0.83
CA GLU A 174 -29.08 3.35 1.23
C GLU A 174 -28.14 2.52 2.10
N GLU A 175 -26.88 2.33 1.70
CA GLU A 175 -25.92 1.53 2.48
C GLU A 175 -25.55 2.19 3.82
N LEU A 176 -25.63 3.51 3.93
CA LEU A 176 -25.35 4.22 5.18
C LEU A 176 -26.61 4.46 6.02
N ASP A 177 -27.80 4.18 5.50
CA ASP A 177 -29.11 4.48 6.11
C ASP A 177 -29.24 5.97 6.54
N ILE A 178 -28.83 6.89 5.65
CA ILE A 178 -28.84 8.34 5.94
C ILE A 178 -29.79 9.09 4.99
N ALA A 179 -30.73 9.82 5.58
CA ALA A 179 -31.60 10.74 4.85
C ALA A 179 -30.87 12.05 4.49
N GLU A 180 -31.15 12.59 3.30
CA GLU A 180 -30.60 13.91 2.92
C GLU A 180 -31.21 15.01 3.80
N PRO A 181 -30.38 15.88 4.40
CA PRO A 181 -30.89 17.03 5.13
C PRO A 181 -31.62 17.95 4.13
N PRO A 182 -32.88 18.36 4.41
CA PRO A 182 -33.72 19.10 3.46
C PRO A 182 -33.10 20.44 3.05
N THR A 183 -32.18 20.98 3.84
CA THR A 183 -31.53 22.27 3.62
C THR A 183 -30.27 22.18 2.75
N LYS A 184 -29.62 21.00 2.65
CA LYS A 184 -28.32 20.80 1.95
C LYS A 184 -28.20 19.39 1.33
N PRO A 185 -28.89 19.11 0.22
CA PRO A 185 -28.89 17.78 -0.42
C PRO A 185 -27.55 17.41 -1.08
N ASP A 186 -26.56 18.31 -1.06
CA ASP A 186 -25.20 18.09 -1.54
C ASP A 186 -24.27 17.46 -0.50
N ARG A 187 -24.72 17.31 0.75
CA ARG A 187 -23.93 16.84 1.89
C ARG A 187 -24.61 15.72 2.67
N LEU A 188 -23.80 14.77 3.10
CA LEU A 188 -24.17 13.72 4.05
C LEU A 188 -23.19 13.77 5.22
N GLU A 189 -23.71 13.83 6.44
CA GLU A 189 -22.93 13.72 7.66
C GLU A 189 -22.91 12.26 8.07
N THR A 190 -21.72 11.67 8.15
CA THR A 190 -21.55 10.24 8.41
C THR A 190 -20.59 10.05 9.58
N ASP A 191 -20.88 9.09 10.45
CA ASP A 191 -20.01 8.77 11.58
C ASP A 191 -18.68 8.13 11.11
N ALA A 192 -18.74 7.32 10.04
CA ALA A 192 -17.59 6.59 9.53
C ALA A 192 -16.65 7.41 8.63
N TYR A 193 -17.19 8.34 7.82
CA TYR A 193 -16.43 9.05 6.78
C TYR A 193 -16.42 10.59 6.94
N GLY A 194 -17.02 11.07 8.03
CA GLY A 194 -17.27 12.49 8.27
C GLY A 194 -18.23 13.07 7.24
N VAL A 195 -18.01 14.35 6.90
CA VAL A 195 -18.84 15.03 5.88
C VAL A 195 -18.47 14.52 4.47
N LEU A 196 -19.43 13.89 3.81
CA LEU A 196 -19.37 13.51 2.41
C LEU A 196 -20.11 14.54 1.57
N THR A 197 -19.47 15.04 0.52
CA THR A 197 -20.10 15.93 -0.47
C THR A 197 -20.12 15.27 -1.84
N LYS A 198 -21.09 15.63 -2.68
CA LYS A 198 -21.17 15.13 -4.07
C LYS A 198 -19.85 15.35 -4.84
N GLN A 199 -19.21 16.50 -4.61
CA GLN A 199 -17.91 16.83 -5.20
C GLN A 199 -16.78 15.93 -4.68
N LYS A 200 -16.73 15.67 -3.36
CA LYS A 200 -15.71 14.80 -2.75
C LYS A 200 -15.82 13.38 -3.30
N VAL A 201 -17.05 12.85 -3.41
CA VAL A 201 -17.30 11.52 -3.99
C VAL A 201 -16.92 11.49 -5.46
N GLY A 202 -17.43 12.41 -6.29
CA GLY A 202 -17.10 12.45 -7.71
C GLY A 202 -15.60 12.63 -8.00
N ARG A 203 -14.88 13.37 -7.14
CA ARG A 203 -13.42 13.47 -7.19
C ARG A 203 -12.74 12.13 -6.87
N ARG A 204 -13.18 11.43 -5.81
CA ARG A 204 -12.62 10.13 -5.41
C ARG A 204 -12.85 9.04 -6.45
N LEU A 205 -14.02 9.00 -7.09
CA LEU A 205 -14.29 8.07 -8.20
C LEU A 205 -13.26 8.24 -9.34
N ARG A 206 -12.90 9.48 -9.67
CA ARG A 206 -11.87 9.75 -10.69
C ARG A 206 -10.46 9.40 -10.23
N GLU A 207 -10.07 9.82 -9.04
CA GLU A 207 -8.70 9.63 -8.54
C GLU A 207 -8.37 8.16 -8.23
N VAL A 208 -9.36 7.41 -7.73
CA VAL A 208 -9.14 6.05 -7.19
C VAL A 208 -9.55 4.99 -8.20
N LEU A 209 -10.72 5.14 -8.81
CA LEU A 209 -11.27 4.16 -9.77
C LEU A 209 -10.98 4.53 -11.22
N GLY A 210 -10.42 5.72 -11.46
CA GLY A 210 -10.04 6.16 -12.81
C GLY A 210 -11.24 6.47 -13.72
N SER A 211 -12.42 6.76 -13.16
CA SER A 211 -13.63 7.00 -13.94
C SER A 211 -13.48 8.20 -14.88
N GLN A 212 -14.03 8.10 -16.09
CA GLN A 212 -14.20 9.24 -17.00
C GLN A 212 -15.60 9.83 -16.85
N ILE A 213 -15.76 11.13 -17.11
CA ILE A 213 -17.06 11.80 -17.00
C ILE A 213 -17.62 12.06 -18.39
N LYS A 214 -18.83 11.58 -18.63
CA LYS A 214 -19.66 11.95 -19.77
C LYS A 214 -20.85 12.76 -19.25
N ARG A 215 -21.17 13.86 -19.92
CA ARG A 215 -22.36 14.68 -19.62
C ARG A 215 -23.38 14.42 -20.70
N GLU A 216 -24.55 13.97 -20.30
CA GLU A 216 -25.64 13.66 -21.21
C GLU A 216 -26.90 14.42 -20.81
N TRP A 217 -27.65 14.86 -21.81
CA TRP A 217 -28.91 15.56 -21.60
C TRP A 217 -30.02 14.53 -21.66
N SER A 218 -30.60 14.21 -20.51
CA SER A 218 -31.74 13.30 -20.43
C SER A 218 -32.90 14.01 -19.72
N LYS A 219 -34.08 13.98 -20.33
CA LYS A 219 -35.31 14.61 -19.82
C LYS A 219 -35.13 16.08 -19.38
N GLY A 220 -34.38 16.86 -20.16
CA GLY A 220 -34.18 18.30 -19.92
C GLY A 220 -33.24 18.66 -18.75
N LYS A 221 -32.57 17.67 -18.13
CA LYS A 221 -31.55 17.90 -17.09
C LYS A 221 -30.21 17.34 -17.55
N ALA A 222 -29.14 18.07 -17.26
CA ALA A 222 -27.79 17.60 -17.47
C ALA A 222 -27.47 16.50 -16.43
N MET A 223 -27.18 15.30 -16.92
CA MET A 223 -26.84 14.13 -16.11
C MET A 223 -25.35 13.83 -16.25
N VAL A 224 -24.73 13.52 -15.11
CA VAL A 224 -23.30 13.17 -15.05
C VAL A 224 -23.19 11.66 -14.98
N ILE A 225 -22.56 11.06 -15.98
CA ILE A 225 -22.33 9.62 -16.09
C ILE A 225 -20.84 9.36 -15.88
N HIS A 226 -20.53 8.40 -15.01
CA HIS A 226 -19.18 7.90 -14.79
C HIS A 226 -18.97 6.64 -15.61
N ILE A 227 -17.97 6.67 -16.49
CA ILE A 227 -17.54 5.52 -17.29
C ILE A 227 -16.33 4.90 -16.61
N PHE A 228 -16.44 3.64 -16.21
CA PHE A 228 -15.38 2.92 -15.51
C PHE A 228 -14.59 2.02 -16.47
N ASP A 229 -13.27 1.99 -16.29
CA ASP A 229 -12.38 1.07 -17.00
C ASP A 229 -12.34 -0.26 -16.23
N PRO A 230 -12.73 -1.40 -16.84
CA PRO A 230 -12.76 -2.69 -16.18
C PRO A 230 -11.42 -3.08 -15.55
N GLN A 231 -10.30 -2.79 -16.22
CA GLN A 231 -8.98 -3.15 -15.71
C GLN A 231 -8.59 -2.33 -14.47
N LYS A 232 -9.00 -1.07 -14.41
CA LYS A 232 -8.76 -0.21 -13.24
C LYS A 232 -9.66 -0.60 -12.08
N LEU A 233 -10.90 -0.97 -12.36
CA LEU A 233 -11.84 -1.45 -11.36
C LEU A 233 -11.35 -2.77 -10.74
N GLU A 234 -10.92 -3.74 -11.56
CA GLU A 234 -10.35 -5.01 -11.10
C GLU A 234 -9.12 -4.79 -10.19
N LYS A 235 -8.23 -3.86 -10.57
CA LYS A 235 -7.10 -3.45 -9.73
C LYS A 235 -7.56 -2.82 -8.41
N ALA A 236 -8.62 -2.02 -8.41
CA ALA A 236 -9.18 -1.43 -7.21
C ALA A 236 -9.81 -2.49 -6.29
N LEU A 237 -10.59 -3.43 -6.84
CA LEU A 237 -11.17 -4.56 -6.10
C LEU A 237 -10.09 -5.37 -5.38
N ARG A 238 -9.02 -5.74 -6.10
CA ARG A 238 -7.86 -6.44 -5.50
C ARG A 238 -7.16 -5.60 -4.43
N ARG A 239 -7.01 -4.29 -4.65
CA ARG A 239 -6.35 -3.38 -3.70
C ARG A 239 -7.10 -3.26 -2.38
N PHE A 240 -8.42 -3.21 -2.43
CA PHE A 240 -9.30 -3.11 -1.27
C PHE A 240 -9.75 -4.47 -0.75
N SER A 241 -9.15 -5.56 -1.24
CA SER A 241 -9.42 -6.93 -0.79
C SER A 241 -10.91 -7.31 -0.92
N LEU A 242 -11.58 -6.80 -1.95
CA LEU A 242 -12.97 -7.13 -2.27
C LEU A 242 -13.02 -8.32 -3.25
N THR A 243 -12.23 -9.36 -2.96
CA THR A 243 -12.07 -10.55 -3.82
C THR A 243 -13.35 -11.36 -3.97
N ASP A 244 -14.27 -11.25 -3.02
CA ASP A 244 -15.61 -11.87 -3.10
C ASP A 244 -16.43 -11.29 -4.28
N LEU A 245 -16.02 -10.13 -4.82
CA LEU A 245 -16.62 -9.47 -5.98
C LEU A 245 -15.78 -9.62 -7.28
N THR A 246 -14.58 -10.22 -7.23
CA THR A 246 -13.72 -10.35 -8.42
C THR A 246 -14.13 -11.49 -9.36
N ASP A 247 -14.75 -12.55 -8.84
CA ASP A 247 -15.24 -13.66 -9.66
C ASP A 247 -16.38 -13.23 -10.60
N LEU A 248 -16.99 -12.06 -10.35
CA LEU A 248 -18.14 -11.52 -11.08
C LEU A 248 -17.74 -10.67 -12.30
N THR A 249 -16.58 -10.01 -12.26
CA THR A 249 -16.08 -9.19 -13.39
C THR A 249 -15.50 -10.01 -14.54
N ASP A 250 -15.07 -11.26 -14.28
CA ASP A 250 -14.49 -12.12 -15.32
C ASP A 250 -15.57 -12.71 -16.25
N SER A 251 -16.81 -12.86 -15.78
CA SER A 251 -17.95 -13.30 -16.59
C SER A 251 -18.33 -12.31 -17.70
N GLN A 252 -18.17 -11.00 -17.46
CA GLN A 252 -18.51 -9.96 -18.44
C GLN A 252 -17.38 -9.67 -19.45
N LYS A 253 -16.13 -10.06 -19.14
CA LYS A 253 -15.02 -10.01 -20.11
C LYS A 253 -15.22 -11.04 -21.24
N ALA A 254 -15.81 -12.19 -20.92
CA ALA A 254 -16.00 -13.28 -21.88
C ALA A 254 -17.03 -12.94 -22.98
N GLU A 255 -17.99 -12.06 -22.70
CA GLU A 255 -19.03 -11.67 -23.68
C GLU A 255 -18.63 -10.48 -24.57
N ALA A 256 -17.59 -9.71 -24.18
CA ALA A 256 -17.14 -8.55 -24.95
C ALA A 256 -16.06 -8.87 -26.00
N ASP A 257 -15.44 -10.05 -25.92
CA ASP A 257 -14.25 -10.43 -26.72
C ASP A 257 -14.50 -11.51 -27.80
N GLU A 258 -15.74 -11.85 -28.19
CA GLU A 258 -15.98 -12.72 -29.36
C GLU A 258 -15.70 -11.99 -30.70
N PRO A 259 -14.65 -12.35 -31.47
CA PRO A 259 -14.44 -11.84 -32.81
C PRO A 259 -15.12 -12.75 -33.85
N PRO A 260 -15.65 -12.22 -34.97
CA PRO A 260 -16.22 -13.05 -36.02
C PRO A 260 -15.16 -13.92 -36.69
N SER A 261 -15.50 -15.20 -36.82
CA SER A 261 -14.79 -16.31 -37.44
C SER A 261 -13.87 -15.94 -38.62
N LYS A 262 -12.63 -16.44 -38.61
CA LYS A 262 -11.79 -16.57 -39.81
C LYS A 262 -11.26 -18.00 -39.96
N SER A 263 -11.56 -18.58 -41.12
CA SER A 263 -11.01 -19.82 -41.68
C SER A 263 -9.51 -19.67 -42.07
N PRO A 264 -8.79 -20.77 -42.33
CA PRO A 264 -7.38 -20.89 -41.96
C PRO A 264 -6.38 -20.76 -43.12
N GLU A 265 -5.12 -20.72 -42.70
CA GLU A 265 -3.89 -21.23 -43.34
C GLU A 265 -2.80 -20.26 -43.84
N LYS A 266 -1.59 -20.74 -43.53
CA LYS A 266 -0.21 -20.22 -43.51
C LYS A 266 0.41 -20.29 -44.93
N PRO A 267 1.63 -19.79 -45.23
CA PRO A 267 2.86 -20.29 -44.57
C PRO A 267 4.01 -19.29 -44.33
N GLU A 268 4.95 -19.85 -43.59
CA GLU A 268 6.23 -19.37 -43.07
C GLU A 268 7.23 -18.91 -44.15
N ILE A 269 8.07 -17.94 -43.79
CA ILE A 269 9.43 -17.81 -44.32
C ILE A 269 10.36 -17.43 -43.16
N GLU A 270 11.44 -18.21 -43.06
CA GLU A 270 12.58 -18.07 -42.14
C GLU A 270 13.43 -16.82 -42.44
N GLY A 271 14.08 -16.29 -41.40
CA GLY A 271 15.09 -15.26 -41.53
C GLY A 271 15.79 -15.02 -40.20
N HIS A 272 16.92 -15.70 -40.01
CA HIS A 272 17.93 -15.42 -38.98
C HIS A 272 18.60 -14.07 -39.26
N GLU A 273 18.85 -13.25 -38.23
CA GLU A 273 20.12 -12.52 -38.08
C GLU A 273 20.27 -11.97 -36.64
N GLU A 274 21.51 -12.01 -36.17
CA GLU A 274 22.01 -11.75 -34.82
C GLU A 274 22.02 -10.26 -34.45
N GLY A 275 21.95 -9.92 -33.15
CA GLY A 275 22.18 -8.54 -32.69
C GLY A 275 22.03 -8.31 -31.19
N ASP A 276 23.18 -8.27 -30.51
CA ASP A 276 23.54 -7.56 -29.26
C ASP A 276 22.46 -7.16 -28.24
N HIS A 277 22.54 -7.78 -27.05
CA HIS A 277 21.87 -7.34 -25.84
C HIS A 277 22.54 -6.10 -25.21
N ALA A 278 22.06 -4.90 -25.58
CA ALA A 278 22.28 -3.69 -24.80
C ALA A 278 21.17 -3.54 -23.74
N LEU A 279 21.53 -3.62 -22.45
CA LEU A 279 20.65 -3.32 -21.32
C LEU A 279 20.40 -1.80 -21.24
N GLU A 280 19.26 -1.38 -21.78
CA GLU A 280 18.76 -0.01 -21.71
C GLU A 280 18.24 0.29 -20.29
N ASN A 281 19.10 0.89 -19.45
CA ASN A 281 18.68 1.49 -18.19
C ASN A 281 17.93 2.80 -18.47
N GLY A 282 16.60 2.71 -18.54
CA GLY A 282 15.70 3.85 -18.66
C GLY A 282 15.94 4.92 -17.60
N LYS A 283 16.38 6.10 -18.06
CA LYS A 283 16.54 7.33 -17.30
C LYS A 283 15.17 7.82 -16.81
N ILE A 284 14.89 7.70 -15.51
CA ILE A 284 13.87 8.53 -14.83
C ILE A 284 14.61 9.61 -14.07
N GLY A 285 14.88 10.73 -14.74
CA GLY A 285 15.46 11.92 -14.14
C GLY A 285 14.38 12.73 -13.42
N ASN A 286 14.31 12.65 -12.09
CA ASN A 286 13.68 13.69 -11.29
C ASN A 286 14.75 14.74 -10.96
N SER A 287 14.67 15.88 -11.64
CA SER A 287 15.40 17.09 -11.28
C SER A 287 14.91 17.58 -9.91
N VAL A 288 15.76 17.52 -8.90
CA VAL A 288 15.54 18.17 -7.60
C VAL A 288 16.39 19.43 -7.59
N ARG A 289 15.76 20.59 -7.77
CA ARG A 289 16.39 21.88 -7.48
C ARG A 289 16.51 22.01 -5.97
N TYR A 290 17.74 22.05 -5.47
CA TYR A 290 18.00 22.47 -4.09
C TYR A 290 17.94 23.99 -4.04
N LEU A 291 17.07 24.55 -3.18
CA LEU A 291 17.09 25.96 -2.82
C LEU A 291 18.44 26.27 -2.16
N ASN A 292 19.11 27.33 -2.61
CA ASN A 292 20.33 27.82 -1.98
C ASN A 292 19.97 28.37 -0.59
N LEU A 293 20.70 27.92 0.43
CA LEU A 293 20.54 28.31 1.84
C LEU A 293 21.02 29.75 2.14
N SER A 294 21.26 30.57 1.12
CA SER A 294 21.71 31.96 1.26
C SER A 294 20.59 33.00 1.14
N GLU A 295 19.32 32.59 1.02
CA GLU A 295 18.17 33.53 0.88
C GLU A 295 17.29 33.63 2.14
N VAL A 296 17.77 33.17 3.31
CA VAL A 296 17.02 33.29 4.57
C VAL A 296 17.89 33.86 5.68
N VAL A 297 18.42 35.07 5.50
CA VAL A 297 18.80 35.96 6.61
C VAL A 297 18.64 37.41 6.14
N GLU A 298 17.48 38.00 6.40
CA GLU A 298 17.30 39.43 6.69
C GLU A 298 15.82 39.61 7.05
N ASP A 299 15.55 39.69 8.35
CA ASP A 299 14.46 40.45 9.00
C ASP A 299 14.10 39.83 10.36
N ALA A 300 14.91 40.19 11.35
CA ALA A 300 14.52 40.20 12.76
C ALA A 300 15.41 41.19 13.51
N GLN A 301 15.20 42.48 13.29
CA GLN A 301 15.55 43.54 14.23
C GLN A 301 14.25 44.09 14.84
N ALA A 302 13.99 43.72 16.10
CA ALA A 302 13.25 44.50 17.11
C ALA A 302 13.46 43.84 18.48
#